data_AF-Q2NV00-F1
#
_entry.id   AF-Q2NV00-F1
#
_cell.length_a   1.000
_cell.length_b   1.000
_cell.length_c   1.000
_cell.angle_alpha   90.00
_cell.angle_beta   90.00
_cell.angle_gamma   90.00
#
_symmetry.space_group_name_H-M   'P 1'
#
loop_
_entity.id
_entity.type
_entity.pdbx_description
1 polymer ?
#
loop_
_entity_poly.entity_id
_entity_poly.type
_entity_poly.pdbx_seq_one_letter_code
_entity_poly.pdbx_strand_id
1 'polypeptide(L)'
;MNKRKKTLDPALPNASITCWYERTLRRDIRAMSREVITAIQSVFNETGMANDASPAVHFRTLLRQLTTRWGRRFNRLSQEIAKAFYTRTQGHTDRALIVQLKAMGFALDFNMTAEMHNASTAIIAENVSLIKSIPQNYFTQIESLVMQSVVRGGDLGTLTQQLTEQYRVTARRAQLIARDQTRKANATLAVIRQRSLGITKGIWQHTGAGQHPRADHVAASLTSPKGV
;
A
#
# COMPACT_ATOMS: atom_id res chain seq x y z
N MET A 1 -43.71 18.59 -15.34
CA MET A 1 -43.11 17.71 -14.30
C MET A 1 -41.61 17.66 -14.49
N ASN A 2 -40.83 18.30 -13.61
CA ASN A 2 -39.37 18.26 -13.67
C ASN A 2 -38.90 16.91 -13.09
N LYS A 3 -38.65 15.90 -13.93
CA LYS A 3 -38.12 14.61 -13.48
C LYS A 3 -36.75 14.86 -12.84
N ARG A 4 -36.62 14.67 -11.52
CA ARG A 4 -35.32 14.73 -10.83
C ARG A 4 -34.37 13.76 -11.52
N LYS A 5 -33.18 14.24 -11.91
CA LYS A 5 -32.16 13.40 -12.54
C LYS A 5 -31.72 12.34 -11.53
N LYS A 6 -31.82 11.05 -11.88
CA LYS A 6 -31.30 9.96 -11.05
C LYS A 6 -29.76 10.08 -11.01
N THR A 7 -29.18 10.01 -9.81
CA THR A 7 -27.73 10.08 -9.58
C THR A 7 -27.27 8.81 -8.87
N LEU A 8 -26.03 8.39 -9.14
CA LEU A 8 -25.39 7.29 -8.41
C LEU A 8 -24.71 7.82 -7.15
N ASP A 9 -24.75 7.02 -6.10
CA ASP A 9 -23.96 7.26 -4.90
C ASP A 9 -22.47 6.98 -5.17
N PRO A 10 -21.55 7.70 -4.50
CA PRO A 10 -20.13 7.48 -4.66
C PRO A 10 -19.74 6.05 -4.25
N ALA A 11 -18.97 5.36 -5.10
CA ALA A 11 -18.34 4.10 -4.74
C ALA A 11 -17.20 4.39 -3.72
N LEU A 12 -17.46 4.17 -2.44
CA LEU A 12 -16.47 4.45 -1.39
C LEU A 12 -15.42 3.32 -1.27
N PRO A 13 -14.14 3.67 -1.01
CA PRO A 13 -13.10 2.68 -0.75
C PRO A 13 -13.44 1.76 0.43
N ASN A 14 -13.12 0.47 0.29
CA ASN A 14 -13.45 -0.53 1.30
C ASN A 14 -12.39 -0.61 2.41
N ALA A 15 -12.77 -0.28 3.65
CA ALA A 15 -11.88 -0.32 4.80
C ALA A 15 -11.33 -1.73 5.11
N SER A 16 -12.12 -2.78 4.87
CA SER A 16 -11.69 -4.18 5.07
C SER A 16 -10.62 -4.59 4.07
N ILE A 17 -10.69 -4.11 2.82
CA ILE A 17 -9.64 -4.34 1.81
C ILE A 17 -8.36 -3.61 2.21
N THR A 18 -8.46 -2.34 2.65
CA THR A 18 -7.30 -1.59 3.17
C THR A 18 -6.66 -2.32 4.34
N CYS A 19 -7.46 -2.77 5.31
CA CYS A 19 -6.97 -3.46 6.50
C CYS A 19 -6.32 -4.81 6.14
N TRP A 20 -6.93 -5.59 5.24
CA TRP A 20 -6.35 -6.83 4.74
C TRP A 20 -5.00 -6.58 4.05
N TYR A 21 -4.92 -5.56 3.20
CA TYR A 21 -3.69 -5.26 2.47
C TYR A 21 -2.58 -4.82 3.43
N GLU A 22 -2.89 -3.90 4.35
CA GLU A 22 -1.97 -3.47 5.40
C GLU A 22 -1.44 -4.65 6.23
N ARG A 23 -2.34 -5.49 6.75
CA ARG A 23 -1.97 -6.64 7.59
C ARG A 23 -1.06 -7.61 6.83
N THR A 24 -1.36 -7.84 5.56
CA THR A 24 -0.56 -8.71 4.68
C THR A 24 0.86 -8.19 4.54
N LEU A 25 1.04 -6.90 4.25
CA LEU A 25 2.36 -6.28 4.13
C LEU A 25 3.11 -6.26 5.47
N ARG A 26 2.43 -5.85 6.55
CA ARG A 26 3.04 -5.74 7.88
C ARG A 26 3.52 -7.08 8.43
N ARG A 27 2.87 -8.19 8.09
CA ARG A 27 3.30 -9.54 8.47
C ARG A 27 4.71 -9.83 7.95
N ASP A 28 4.93 -9.67 6.65
CA ASP A 28 6.22 -9.97 6.02
C ASP A 28 7.31 -8.94 6.41
N ILE A 29 6.95 -7.65 6.60
CA ILE A 29 7.86 -6.63 7.14
C ILE A 29 8.32 -6.99 8.57
N ARG A 30 7.40 -7.43 9.42
CA ARG A 30 7.71 -7.80 10.81
C ARG A 30 8.60 -9.05 10.87
N ALA A 31 8.40 -10.02 9.97
CA ALA A 31 9.26 -11.18 9.88
C ALA A 31 10.67 -10.79 9.43
N MET A 32 10.77 -9.97 8.38
CA MET A 32 12.05 -9.43 7.87
C MET A 32 12.82 -8.69 8.95
N SER A 33 12.17 -7.73 9.61
CA SER A 33 12.85 -6.88 10.59
C SER A 33 13.32 -7.66 11.82
N ARG A 34 12.50 -8.59 12.33
CA ARG A 34 12.91 -9.44 13.46
C ARG A 34 14.17 -10.22 13.14
N GLU A 35 14.20 -10.87 11.98
CA GLU A 35 15.36 -11.66 11.59
C GLU A 35 16.61 -10.79 11.39
N VAL A 36 16.46 -9.60 10.78
CA VAL A 36 17.56 -8.66 10.58
C VAL A 36 18.14 -8.20 11.91
N ILE A 37 17.30 -7.81 12.88
CA ILE A 37 17.74 -7.37 14.21
C ILE A 37 18.47 -8.52 14.93
N THR A 38 17.88 -9.71 14.97
CA THR A 38 18.49 -10.89 15.61
C THR A 38 19.84 -11.25 14.99
N ALA A 39 19.93 -11.23 13.66
CA ALA A 39 21.18 -11.57 12.99
C ALA A 39 22.29 -10.54 13.22
N ILE A 40 21.95 -9.24 13.24
CA ILE A 40 22.90 -8.16 13.56
C ILE A 40 23.39 -8.30 15.01
N GLN A 41 22.49 -8.61 15.95
CA GLN A 41 22.85 -8.84 17.35
C GLN A 41 23.79 -10.03 17.51
N SER A 42 23.57 -11.13 16.78
CA SER A 42 24.47 -12.29 16.78
C SER A 42 25.88 -11.91 16.36
N VAL A 43 26.01 -11.21 15.22
CA VAL A 43 27.33 -10.77 14.71
C VAL A 43 28.02 -9.84 15.69
N PHE A 44 27.27 -8.94 16.35
CA PHE A 44 27.85 -8.05 17.36
C PHE A 44 28.43 -8.83 18.56
N ASN A 45 27.70 -9.85 19.04
CA ASN A 45 28.15 -10.67 20.16
C ASN A 45 29.33 -11.58 19.79
N GLU A 46 29.38 -12.08 18.55
CA GLU A 46 30.45 -12.95 18.03
C GLU A 46 31.75 -12.18 17.75
N THR A 47 31.63 -10.97 17.20
CA THR A 47 32.79 -10.13 16.84
C THR A 47 33.52 -9.54 18.04
N GLY A 48 32.91 -9.53 19.23
CA GLY A 48 33.56 -9.18 20.50
C GLY A 48 34.69 -10.13 20.94
N MET A 49 34.99 -11.19 20.19
CA MET A 49 36.01 -12.20 20.54
C MET A 49 36.96 -12.64 19.38
N ALA A 50 36.85 -12.10 18.16
CA ALA A 50 37.60 -12.59 17.00
C ALA A 50 38.46 -11.51 16.33
N ASN A 51 39.79 -11.59 16.51
CA ASN A 51 40.79 -10.58 16.16
C ASN A 51 41.24 -10.54 14.69
N ASP A 52 40.74 -11.43 13.81
CA ASP A 52 41.36 -11.60 12.49
C ASP A 52 40.57 -10.98 11.31
N ALA A 53 39.33 -10.51 11.52
CA ALA A 53 38.51 -9.86 10.49
C ALA A 53 37.78 -8.60 10.99
N SER A 54 37.79 -7.53 10.19
CA SER A 54 37.09 -6.28 10.52
C SER A 54 35.57 -6.53 10.67
N PRO A 55 34.92 -6.10 11.77
CA PRO A 55 33.46 -6.20 11.96
C PRO A 55 32.64 -5.68 10.78
N ALA A 56 33.14 -4.66 10.08
CA ALA A 56 32.53 -4.13 8.86
C ALA A 56 32.33 -5.19 7.76
N VAL A 57 33.27 -6.12 7.60
CA VAL A 57 33.21 -7.17 6.58
C VAL A 57 32.14 -8.22 6.92
N HIS A 58 32.03 -8.59 8.19
CA HIS A 58 30.98 -9.51 8.67
C HIS A 58 29.59 -8.91 8.47
N PHE A 59 29.39 -7.65 8.85
CA PHE A 59 28.10 -6.97 8.65
C PHE A 59 27.73 -6.82 7.17
N ARG A 60 28.67 -6.43 6.30
CA ARG A 60 28.42 -6.35 4.85
C ARG A 60 28.00 -7.69 4.26
N THR A 61 28.69 -8.76 4.64
CA THR A 61 28.37 -10.12 4.18
C THR A 61 26.97 -10.53 4.65
N LEU A 62 26.66 -10.33 5.93
CA LEU A 62 25.35 -10.62 6.49
C LEU A 62 24.24 -9.83 5.77
N LEU A 63 24.39 -8.51 5.68
CA LEU A 63 23.38 -7.64 5.08
C LEU A 63 23.14 -7.96 3.60
N ARG A 64 24.18 -8.31 2.85
CA ARG A 64 24.04 -8.77 1.45
C ARG A 64 23.21 -10.04 1.34
N GLN A 65 23.45 -11.02 2.21
CA GLN A 65 22.69 -12.27 2.26
C GLN A 65 21.21 -11.99 2.61
N LEU A 66 20.96 -11.21 3.65
CA LEU A 66 19.60 -10.83 4.09
C LEU A 66 18.85 -10.06 3.01
N THR A 67 19.49 -9.07 2.40
CA THR A 67 18.93 -8.24 1.31
C THR A 67 18.53 -9.11 0.13
N THR A 68 19.41 -10.02 -0.28
CA THR A 68 19.15 -10.93 -1.40
C THR A 68 17.97 -11.84 -1.11
N ARG A 69 17.95 -12.50 0.05
CA ARG A 69 16.92 -13.47 0.41
C ARG A 69 15.55 -12.81 0.56
N TRP A 70 15.47 -11.70 1.30
CA TRP A 70 14.23 -10.97 1.50
C TRP A 70 13.76 -10.26 0.22
N GLY A 71 14.69 -9.72 -0.57
CA GLY A 71 14.40 -9.18 -1.91
C GLY A 71 13.71 -10.22 -2.80
N ARG A 72 14.25 -11.45 -2.88
CA ARG A 72 13.60 -12.55 -3.64
C ARG A 72 12.21 -12.89 -3.09
N ARG A 73 12.05 -12.96 -1.77
CA ARG A 73 10.75 -13.26 -1.14
C ARG A 73 9.70 -12.20 -1.48
N PHE A 74 10.03 -10.92 -1.33
CA PHE A 74 9.13 -9.82 -1.66
C PHE A 74 8.85 -9.74 -3.17
N ASN A 75 9.84 -10.03 -4.03
CA ASN A 75 9.62 -10.12 -5.47
C ASN A 75 8.56 -11.15 -5.83
N ARG A 76 8.62 -12.36 -5.24
CA ARG A 76 7.61 -13.40 -5.46
C ARG A 76 6.24 -12.98 -4.92
N LEU A 77 6.18 -12.55 -3.66
CA LEU A 77 4.92 -12.16 -3.01
C LEU A 77 4.27 -10.93 -3.66
N SER A 78 5.05 -10.02 -4.24
CA SER A 78 4.53 -8.78 -4.83
C SER A 78 3.47 -9.04 -5.90
N GLN A 79 3.68 -10.05 -6.75
CA GLN A 79 2.74 -10.41 -7.82
C GLN A 79 1.44 -10.97 -7.25
N GLU A 80 1.54 -11.91 -6.30
CA GLU A 80 0.38 -12.56 -5.68
C GLU A 80 -0.47 -11.54 -4.90
N ILE A 81 0.17 -10.72 -4.07
CA ILE A 81 -0.50 -9.72 -3.24
C ILE A 81 -1.15 -8.65 -4.12
N ALA A 82 -0.45 -8.14 -5.14
CA ALA A 82 -0.99 -7.10 -6.02
C ALA A 82 -2.19 -7.59 -6.84
N LYS A 83 -2.13 -8.82 -7.36
CA LYS A 83 -3.28 -9.44 -8.05
C LYS A 83 -4.47 -9.62 -7.11
N ALA A 84 -4.25 -10.18 -5.92
CA ALA A 84 -5.31 -10.36 -4.93
C ALA A 84 -5.92 -9.02 -4.48
N PHE A 85 -5.09 -7.98 -4.32
CA PHE A 85 -5.53 -6.62 -4.03
C PHE A 85 -6.42 -6.06 -5.15
N TYR A 86 -6.00 -6.18 -6.41
CA TYR A 86 -6.79 -5.76 -7.56
C TYR A 86 -8.14 -6.48 -7.60
N THR A 87 -8.16 -7.81 -7.56
CA THR A 87 -9.39 -8.61 -7.66
C THR A 87 -10.38 -8.27 -6.55
N ARG A 88 -9.90 -8.09 -5.31
CA ARG A 88 -10.76 -7.67 -4.18
C ARG A 88 -11.35 -6.28 -4.44
N THR A 89 -10.54 -5.34 -4.90
CA THR A 89 -10.97 -3.95 -5.14
C THR A 89 -11.96 -3.86 -6.31
N GLN A 90 -11.69 -4.55 -7.40
CA GLN A 90 -12.57 -4.65 -8.56
C GLN A 90 -13.90 -5.29 -8.18
N GLY A 91 -13.90 -6.43 -7.49
CA GLY A 91 -15.13 -7.07 -7.04
C GLY A 91 -15.97 -6.23 -6.08
N HIS A 92 -15.34 -5.44 -5.20
CA HIS A 92 -16.05 -4.47 -4.34
C HIS A 92 -16.68 -3.35 -5.17
N THR A 93 -15.90 -2.74 -6.06
CA THR A 93 -16.34 -1.61 -6.89
C THR A 93 -17.50 -2.01 -7.81
N ASP A 94 -17.36 -3.14 -8.49
CA ASP A 94 -18.37 -3.67 -9.40
C ASP A 94 -19.67 -4.01 -8.66
N ARG A 95 -19.57 -4.69 -7.51
CA ARG A 95 -20.75 -5.03 -6.69
C ARG A 95 -21.48 -3.78 -6.20
N ALA A 96 -20.74 -2.77 -5.71
CA ALA A 96 -21.34 -1.54 -5.23
C ALA A 96 -22.15 -0.84 -6.33
N LEU A 97 -21.60 -0.79 -7.55
CA LEU A 97 -22.27 -0.17 -8.70
C LEU A 97 -23.45 -1.02 -9.21
N ILE A 98 -23.31 -2.34 -9.29
CA ILE A 98 -24.40 -3.26 -9.69
C ILE A 98 -25.59 -3.11 -8.75
N VAL A 99 -25.38 -3.05 -7.43
CA VAL A 99 -26.45 -2.90 -6.44
C VAL A 99 -27.23 -1.59 -6.67
N GLN A 100 -26.52 -0.48 -6.89
CA GLN A 100 -27.17 0.80 -7.19
C GLN A 100 -27.98 0.77 -8.49
N LEU A 101 -27.42 0.18 -9.55
CA LEU A 101 -28.08 0.10 -10.86
C LEU A 101 -29.32 -0.82 -10.81
N LYS A 102 -29.25 -1.94 -10.08
CA LYS A 102 -30.41 -2.81 -9.81
C LYS A 102 -31.53 -2.06 -9.09
N ALA A 103 -31.21 -1.27 -8.06
CA ALA A 103 -32.19 -0.44 -7.37
C ALA A 103 -32.86 0.60 -8.30
N MET A 104 -32.20 0.99 -9.39
CA MET A 104 -32.75 1.91 -10.39
C MET A 104 -33.54 1.22 -11.51
N GLY A 105 -33.62 -0.12 -11.49
CA GLY A 105 -34.33 -0.93 -12.49
C GLY A 105 -33.46 -1.43 -13.64
N PHE A 106 -32.13 -1.34 -13.54
CA PHE A 106 -31.21 -1.86 -14.56
C PHE A 106 -30.65 -3.23 -14.16
N ALA A 107 -30.66 -4.19 -15.09
CA ALA A 107 -29.97 -5.47 -14.96
C ALA A 107 -28.76 -5.46 -15.90
N LEU A 108 -27.56 -5.55 -15.34
CA LEU A 108 -26.30 -5.41 -16.07
C LEU A 108 -25.28 -6.41 -15.52
N ASP A 109 -24.49 -6.99 -16.41
CA ASP A 109 -23.29 -7.74 -16.06
C ASP A 109 -22.06 -7.00 -16.62
N PHE A 110 -21.06 -6.83 -15.76
CA PHE A 110 -19.84 -6.15 -16.15
C PHE A 110 -18.85 -7.11 -16.82
N ASN A 111 -18.54 -6.84 -18.08
CA ASN A 111 -17.50 -7.54 -18.82
C ASN A 111 -16.14 -6.85 -18.68
N MET A 112 -15.07 -7.59 -18.98
CA MET A 112 -13.71 -7.03 -19.07
C MET A 112 -13.56 -6.27 -20.39
N THR A 113 -13.51 -4.94 -20.32
CA THR A 113 -13.24 -4.07 -21.48
C THR A 113 -11.73 -3.84 -21.64
N ALA A 114 -11.30 -3.33 -22.80
CA ALA A 114 -9.89 -2.96 -23.02
C ALA A 114 -9.39 -1.94 -21.99
N GLU A 115 -10.23 -0.96 -21.63
CA GLU A 115 -9.92 0.04 -20.60
C GLU A 115 -9.76 -0.58 -19.21
N MET A 116 -10.64 -1.53 -18.84
CA MET A 116 -10.54 -2.25 -17.57
C MET A 116 -9.29 -3.15 -17.53
N HIS A 117 -8.93 -3.78 -18.65
CA HIS A 117 -7.71 -4.57 -18.76
C HIS A 117 -6.46 -3.70 -18.59
N ASN A 118 -6.43 -2.52 -19.20
CA ASN A 118 -5.33 -1.57 -19.06
C ASN A 118 -5.21 -1.07 -17.62
N ALA A 119 -6.33 -0.73 -16.98
CA ALA A 119 -6.35 -0.33 -15.58
C ALA A 119 -5.91 -1.46 -14.63
N SER A 120 -6.33 -2.69 -14.90
CA SER A 120 -5.87 -3.88 -14.17
C SER A 120 -4.36 -4.00 -14.21
N THR A 121 -3.79 -3.95 -15.42
CA THR A 121 -2.34 -4.03 -15.65
C THR A 121 -1.59 -2.93 -14.90
N ALA A 122 -2.06 -1.68 -15.00
CA ALA A 122 -1.44 -0.54 -14.35
C ALA A 122 -1.49 -0.64 -12.81
N ILE A 123 -2.67 -0.94 -12.23
CA ILE A 123 -2.84 -1.07 -10.78
C ILE A 123 -1.95 -2.19 -10.22
N ILE A 124 -1.92 -3.35 -10.90
CA ILE A 124 -1.08 -4.47 -10.49
C ILE A 124 0.40 -4.08 -10.57
N ALA A 125 0.84 -3.47 -11.66
CA ALA A 125 2.23 -3.06 -11.85
C ALA A 125 2.70 -2.03 -10.80
N GLU A 126 1.88 -1.01 -10.51
CA GLU A 126 2.16 -0.01 -9.48
C GLU A 126 2.32 -0.68 -8.11
N ASN A 127 1.40 -1.57 -7.75
CA ASN A 127 1.44 -2.26 -6.46
C ASN A 127 2.61 -3.24 -6.36
N VAL A 128 2.96 -3.94 -7.44
CA VAL A 128 4.18 -4.76 -7.50
C VAL A 128 5.41 -3.92 -7.20
N SER A 129 5.55 -2.77 -7.86
CA SER A 129 6.68 -1.85 -7.65
C SER A 129 6.75 -1.35 -6.20
N LEU A 130 5.61 -0.91 -5.65
CA LEU A 130 5.52 -0.43 -4.28
C LEU A 130 5.93 -1.52 -3.28
N ILE A 131 5.44 -2.75 -3.44
CA ILE A 131 5.81 -3.87 -2.55
C ILE A 131 7.30 -4.17 -2.63
N LYS A 132 7.88 -4.21 -3.84
CA LYS A 132 9.32 -4.48 -4.04
C LYS A 132 10.21 -3.41 -3.43
N SER A 133 9.75 -2.17 -3.42
CA SER A 133 10.51 -1.05 -2.84
C SER A 133 10.55 -1.05 -1.31
N ILE A 134 9.73 -1.86 -0.63
CA ILE A 134 9.73 -1.98 0.84
C ILE A 134 11.06 -2.52 1.35
N PRO A 135 11.51 -3.74 0.97
CA PRO A 135 12.79 -4.26 1.42
C PRO A 135 13.96 -3.43 0.90
N GLN A 136 13.89 -2.90 -0.34
CA GLN A 136 14.96 -2.08 -0.91
C GLN A 136 15.28 -0.87 -0.01
N ASN A 137 14.27 -0.04 0.27
CA ASN A 137 14.46 1.14 1.12
C ASN A 137 14.80 0.75 2.56
N TYR A 138 14.26 -0.36 3.07
CA TYR A 138 14.60 -0.86 4.40
C TYR A 138 16.10 -1.19 4.49
N PHE A 139 16.62 -2.05 3.61
CA PHE A 139 18.00 -2.50 3.66
C PHE A 139 19.02 -1.38 3.41
N THR A 140 18.73 -0.41 2.53
CA THR A 140 19.58 0.78 2.36
C THR A 140 19.77 1.54 3.69
N GLN A 141 18.70 1.67 4.47
CA GLN A 141 18.78 2.37 5.76
C GLN A 141 19.45 1.51 6.83
N ILE A 142 19.18 0.21 6.87
CA ILE A 142 19.85 -0.71 7.80
C ILE A 142 21.36 -0.73 7.57
N GLU A 143 21.81 -0.80 6.31
CA GLU A 143 23.23 -0.76 5.97
C GLU A 143 23.88 0.53 6.45
N SER A 144 23.24 1.67 6.21
CA SER A 144 23.72 2.97 6.68
C SER A 144 23.87 3.01 8.21
N LEU A 145 22.85 2.56 8.96
CA LEU A 145 22.87 2.52 10.42
C LEU A 145 23.97 1.62 10.98
N VAL A 146 24.10 0.40 10.42
CA VAL A 146 25.10 -0.57 10.86
C VAL A 146 26.51 -0.04 10.60
N MET A 147 26.77 0.50 9.41
CA MET A 147 28.09 1.03 9.07
C MET A 147 28.47 2.24 9.94
N GLN A 148 27.51 3.14 10.23
CA GLN A 148 27.73 4.25 11.16
C GLN A 148 28.04 3.75 12.57
N SER A 149 27.36 2.71 13.05
CA SER A 149 27.63 2.10 14.35
C SER A 149 29.04 1.50 14.41
N VAL A 150 29.48 0.81 13.36
CA VAL A 150 30.83 0.24 13.28
C VAL A 150 31.90 1.34 13.36
N VAL A 151 31.73 2.44 12.63
CA VAL A 151 32.68 3.56 12.64
C VAL A 151 32.78 4.24 14.01
N ARG A 152 31.69 4.26 14.78
CA ARG A 152 31.64 4.88 16.12
C ARG A 152 32.15 3.97 17.25
N GLY A 153 32.72 2.81 16.92
CA GLY A 153 33.25 1.87 17.92
C GLY A 153 32.23 0.89 18.48
N GLY A 154 31.03 0.80 17.90
CA GLY A 154 30.04 -0.23 18.21
C GLY A 154 29.28 0.00 19.52
N ASP A 155 28.04 0.47 19.42
CA ASP A 155 27.07 0.46 20.53
C ASP A 155 25.84 -0.34 20.12
N LEU A 156 25.74 -1.57 20.63
CA LEU A 156 24.64 -2.48 20.34
C LEU A 156 23.29 -1.96 20.82
N GLY A 157 23.27 -1.25 21.96
CA GLY A 157 22.05 -0.70 22.54
C GLY A 157 21.45 0.36 21.62
N THR A 158 22.27 1.36 21.26
CA THR A 158 21.86 2.42 20.34
C THR A 158 21.51 1.86 18.95
N LEU A 159 22.32 0.94 18.41
CA LEU A 159 22.04 0.34 17.11
C LEU A 159 20.70 -0.40 17.13
N THR A 160 20.43 -1.23 18.13
CA THR A 160 19.17 -1.97 18.27
C THR A 160 17.96 -1.02 18.33
N GLN A 161 18.08 0.10 19.03
CA GLN A 161 17.03 1.12 19.09
C GLN A 161 16.78 1.74 17.70
N GLN A 162 17.83 2.10 16.97
CA GLN A 162 17.73 2.67 15.62
C GLN A 162 17.11 1.68 14.62
N LEU A 163 17.52 0.42 14.65
CA LEU A 163 16.94 -0.64 13.81
C LEU A 163 15.44 -0.85 14.10
N THR A 164 15.05 -0.77 15.38
CA THR A 164 13.65 -0.85 15.82
C THR A 164 12.82 0.34 15.35
N GLU A 165 13.39 1.55 15.35
CA GLU A 165 12.70 2.71 14.78
C GLU A 165 12.55 2.59 13.27
N GLN A 166 13.57 2.08 12.57
CA GLN A 166 13.51 1.86 11.13
C GLN A 166 12.43 0.83 10.74
N TYR A 167 12.19 -0.17 11.59
CA TYR A 167 11.02 -1.05 11.47
C TYR A 167 9.70 -0.27 11.56
N ARG A 168 9.54 0.61 12.53
CA ARG A 168 8.31 1.40 12.71
C ARG A 168 8.05 2.32 11.52
N VAL A 169 9.09 2.96 10.98
CA VAL A 169 9.01 3.73 9.72
C VAL A 169 8.50 2.86 8.58
N THR A 170 9.07 1.67 8.41
CA THR A 170 8.69 0.74 7.33
C THR A 170 7.27 0.21 7.51
N ALA A 171 6.83 -0.05 8.74
CA ALA A 171 5.47 -0.45 9.06
C ALA A 171 4.45 0.67 8.78
N ARG A 172 4.77 1.93 9.13
CA ARG A 172 3.95 3.11 8.78
C ARG A 172 3.82 3.27 7.27
N ARG A 173 4.91 3.07 6.53
CA ARG A 173 4.89 3.10 5.06
C ARG A 173 3.94 2.07 4.46
N ALA A 174 3.89 0.85 4.99
CA ALA A 174 2.93 -0.16 4.53
C ALA A 174 1.47 0.26 4.73
N GLN A 175 1.17 0.92 5.85
CA GLN A 175 -0.15 1.51 6.10
C GLN A 175 -0.48 2.61 5.09
N LEU A 176 0.47 3.50 4.79
CA LEU A 176 0.29 4.55 3.79
C LEU A 176 0.03 3.97 2.40
N ILE A 177 0.82 2.97 1.97
CA ILE A 177 0.63 2.24 0.72
C ILE A 177 -0.79 1.65 0.66
N ALA A 178 -1.20 0.92 1.68
CA ALA A 178 -2.50 0.27 1.69
C ALA A 178 -3.66 1.29 1.56
N ARG A 179 -3.60 2.39 2.31
CA ARG A 179 -4.62 3.45 2.28
C ARG A 179 -4.66 4.18 0.93
N ASP A 180 -3.51 4.58 0.43
CA ASP A 180 -3.37 5.30 -0.85
C ASP A 180 -3.87 4.43 -2.00
N GLN A 181 -3.35 3.21 -2.12
CA GLN A 181 -3.64 2.34 -3.24
C GLN A 181 -5.09 1.88 -3.23
N THR A 182 -5.69 1.60 -2.06
CA THR A 182 -7.13 1.27 -2.00
C THR A 182 -7.99 2.42 -2.53
N ARG A 183 -7.65 3.67 -2.18
CA ARG A 183 -8.39 4.86 -2.64
C ARG A 183 -8.22 5.08 -4.14
N LYS A 184 -6.98 5.03 -4.64
CA LYS A 184 -6.66 5.21 -6.06
C LYS A 184 -7.32 4.14 -6.91
N ALA A 185 -7.14 2.86 -6.57
CA ALA A 185 -7.71 1.75 -7.34
C ALA A 185 -9.24 1.81 -7.36
N ASN A 186 -9.89 2.06 -6.21
CA ASN A 186 -11.33 2.21 -6.15
C ASN A 186 -11.82 3.37 -7.04
N ALA A 187 -11.19 4.55 -6.95
CA ALA A 187 -11.56 5.71 -7.75
C ALA A 187 -11.39 5.45 -9.26
N THR A 188 -10.24 4.91 -9.66
CA THR A 188 -9.95 4.56 -11.07
C THR A 188 -10.96 3.56 -11.62
N LEU A 189 -11.21 2.47 -10.90
CA LEU A 189 -12.13 1.43 -11.34
C LEU A 189 -13.57 1.95 -11.40
N ALA A 190 -14.01 2.74 -10.41
CA ALA A 190 -15.35 3.33 -10.40
C ALA A 190 -15.56 4.26 -11.60
N VAL A 191 -14.59 5.11 -11.91
CA VAL A 191 -14.65 6.03 -13.06
C VAL A 191 -14.72 5.25 -14.38
N ILE A 192 -13.90 4.22 -14.56
CA ILE A 192 -13.93 3.41 -15.80
C ILE A 192 -15.27 2.71 -15.94
N ARG A 193 -15.81 2.12 -14.86
CA ARG A 193 -17.13 1.49 -14.90
C ARG A 193 -18.24 2.49 -15.22
N GLN A 194 -18.25 3.66 -14.58
CA GLN A 194 -19.22 4.71 -14.87
C GLN A 194 -19.15 5.15 -16.34
N ARG A 195 -17.95 5.37 -16.87
CA ARG A 195 -17.75 5.72 -18.29
C ARG A 195 -18.26 4.62 -19.24
N SER A 196 -18.03 3.36 -18.90
CA SER A 196 -18.54 2.23 -19.69
C SER A 196 -20.07 2.16 -19.74
N LEU A 197 -20.76 2.80 -18.79
CA LEU A 197 -22.22 2.94 -18.75
C LEU A 197 -22.72 4.25 -19.41
N GLY A 198 -21.83 5.02 -20.06
CA GLY A 198 -22.17 6.31 -20.65
C GLY A 198 -22.28 7.46 -19.65
N ILE A 199 -21.83 7.28 -18.40
CA ILE A 199 -21.86 8.34 -17.38
C ILE A 199 -20.68 9.27 -17.59
N THR A 200 -20.97 10.50 -18.02
CA THR A 200 -19.97 11.52 -18.39
C THR A 200 -19.85 12.67 -17.40
N LYS A 201 -20.75 12.76 -16.41
CA LYS A 201 -20.78 13.85 -15.43
C LYS A 201 -20.73 13.30 -14.02
N GLY A 202 -19.88 13.91 -13.19
CA GLY A 202 -19.82 13.68 -11.75
C GLY A 202 -20.25 14.92 -10.99
N ILE A 203 -20.79 14.72 -9.79
CA ILE A 203 -21.07 15.80 -8.84
C ILE A 203 -19.94 15.78 -7.84
N TRP A 204 -19.18 16.88 -7.77
CA TRP A 204 -18.10 16.99 -6.81
C TRP A 204 -18.70 17.23 -5.41
N GLN A 205 -18.31 16.40 -4.44
CA GLN A 205 -18.77 16.49 -3.05
C GLN A 205 -17.57 16.57 -2.12
N HIS A 206 -17.57 17.56 -1.24
CA HIS A 206 -16.53 17.65 -0.22
C HIS A 206 -16.70 16.48 0.77
N THR A 207 -15.59 15.79 1.08
CA THR A 207 -15.59 14.84 2.19
C THR A 207 -15.35 15.67 3.45
N GLY A 208 -16.37 15.83 4.31
CA GLY A 208 -16.27 16.61 5.57
C GLY A 208 -15.32 16.02 6.62
N ALA A 209 -14.31 15.25 6.20
CA ALA A 209 -13.43 14.45 7.04
C ALA A 209 -12.24 15.23 7.64
N GLY A 210 -12.02 16.49 7.22
CA GLY A 210 -11.03 17.36 7.84
C GLY A 210 -11.63 18.10 9.03
N GLN A 211 -10.89 18.23 10.14
CA GLN A 211 -11.32 19.07 11.27
C GLN A 211 -11.55 20.53 10.87
N HIS A 212 -10.75 21.03 9.92
CA HIS A 212 -10.88 22.37 9.35
C HIS A 212 -11.00 22.26 7.83
N PRO A 213 -12.21 22.07 7.28
CA PRO A 213 -12.44 22.03 5.84
C PRO A 213 -12.02 23.36 5.20
N ARG A 214 -11.32 23.30 4.07
CA ARG A 214 -10.99 24.50 3.29
C ARG A 214 -12.29 25.09 2.73
N ALA A 215 -12.52 26.39 2.93
CA ALA A 215 -13.75 27.06 2.51
C ALA A 215 -14.05 26.85 1.02
N ASP A 216 -13.03 26.97 0.16
CA ASP A 216 -13.18 26.77 -1.30
C ASP A 216 -13.60 25.34 -1.65
N HIS A 217 -13.14 24.35 -0.89
CA HIS A 217 -13.58 22.97 -1.06
C HIS A 217 -15.02 22.81 -0.60
N VAL A 218 -15.47 23.46 0.47
CA VAL A 218 -16.88 23.40 0.86
C VAL A 218 -17.77 24.07 -0.19
N ALA A 219 -17.36 25.25 -0.68
CA ALA A 219 -18.09 26.04 -1.67
C ALA A 219 -18.21 25.33 -3.04
N ALA A 220 -17.18 24.58 -3.45
CA ALA A 220 -17.21 23.79 -4.68
C ALA A 220 -18.14 22.56 -4.59
N SER A 221 -18.62 22.21 -3.38
CA SER A 221 -19.47 21.04 -3.17
C SER A 221 -20.86 21.27 -3.71
N LEU A 222 -21.21 20.50 -4.73
CA LEU A 222 -22.56 20.47 -5.26
C LEU A 222 -23.37 19.44 -4.49
N THR A 223 -24.50 19.83 -3.92
CA THR A 223 -25.45 18.89 -3.34
C THR A 223 -26.03 18.05 -4.46
N SER A 224 -25.83 16.73 -4.41
CA SER A 224 -26.59 15.81 -5.26
C SER A 224 -28.07 16.03 -4.92
N PRO A 225 -28.96 16.29 -5.89
CA PRO A 225 -30.38 16.31 -5.59
C PRO A 225 -30.73 14.91 -5.11
N LYS A 226 -30.83 14.73 -3.78
CA LYS A 226 -31.23 13.45 -3.17
C LYS A 226 -32.50 13.00 -3.89
N GLY A 227 -32.37 11.92 -4.65
CA GLY A 227 -33.36 11.48 -5.60
C GLY A 227 -34.12 10.29 -5.01
N VAL A 228 -35.38 10.57 -4.65
CA VAL A 228 -36.46 9.68 -4.20
C VAL A 228 -36.36 9.26 -2.74
#